data_AF-A0A4Q7PRK5-F1
#
_entry.id   AF-A0A4Q7PRK5-F1
#
_cell.length_a   1.000
_cell.length_b   1.000
_cell.length_c   1.000
_cell.angle_alpha   90.00
_cell.angle_beta   90.00
_cell.angle_gamma   90.00
#
_symmetry.space_group_name_H-M   'P 1'
#
loop_
_entity.id
_entity.type
_entity.pdbx_description
1 polymer ?
#
loop_
_entity_poly.entity_id
_entity_poly.type
_entity_poly.pdbx_seq_one_letter_code
_entity_poly.pdbx_strand_id
1 'polypeptide(L)'
;MKKFSKLQKIMLGLSLILMTVCGAVTSIINVEGRQEHIGLTIFGLVMFFVFFICAKYPANVWQMSEKQRMRYKTPKEAEDNYRRVMVTMDVGAAVFISILMLLR
;
A
#
# COMPACT_ATOMS: atom_id res chain seq x y z
N MET A 1 11.44 -16.76 0.20
CA MET A 1 10.32 -15.78 0.29
C MET A 1 9.86 -15.67 1.74
N LYS A 2 10.12 -14.55 2.43
CA LYS A 2 9.63 -14.36 3.82
C LYS A 2 8.12 -14.13 3.83
N LYS A 3 7.39 -14.93 4.60
CA LYS A 3 5.91 -14.90 4.70
C LYS A 3 5.45 -13.59 5.38
N PHE A 4 4.46 -12.92 4.79
CA PHE A 4 3.77 -11.80 5.46
C PHE A 4 3.09 -12.30 6.75
N SER A 5 3.09 -11.46 7.79
CA SER A 5 2.32 -11.76 9.00
C SER A 5 0.82 -11.83 8.67
N LYS A 6 0.05 -12.52 9.50
CA LYS A 6 -1.42 -12.61 9.31
C LYS A 6 -2.06 -11.21 9.23
N LEU A 7 -1.63 -10.29 10.09
CA LEU A 7 -2.12 -8.91 10.11
C LEU A 7 -1.77 -8.12 8.86
N GLN A 8 -0.54 -8.23 8.35
CA GLN A 8 -0.13 -7.54 7.11
C GLN A 8 -0.95 -8.00 5.90
N LYS A 9 -1.26 -9.30 5.82
CA LYS A 9 -2.12 -9.83 4.76
C LYS A 9 -3.54 -9.29 4.85
N ILE A 10 -4.10 -9.21 6.06
CA ILE A 10 -5.43 -8.65 6.30
C ILE A 10 -5.44 -7.17 5.88
N MET A 11 -4.43 -6.39 6.28
CA MET A 11 -4.32 -4.97 5.93
C MET A 11 -4.23 -4.75 4.42
N LEU A 12 -3.38 -5.50 3.72
CA LEU A 12 -3.27 -5.46 2.25
C LEU A 12 -4.56 -5.88 1.56
N GLY A 13 -5.26 -6.89 2.10
CA GLY A 13 -6.56 -7.29 1.59
C GLY A 13 -7.60 -6.18 1.78
N LEU A 14 -7.61 -5.55 2.95
CA LEU A 14 -8.55 -4.47 3.28
C LEU A 14 -8.31 -3.23 2.42
N SER A 15 -7.05 -2.85 2.18
CA SER A 15 -6.72 -1.70 1.30
C SER A 15 -7.16 -1.95 -0.14
N LEU A 16 -6.93 -3.15 -0.66
CA LEU A 16 -7.40 -3.53 -1.99
C LEU A 16 -8.93 -3.48 -2.10
N ILE A 17 -9.63 -4.08 -1.13
CA ILE A 17 -11.10 -4.08 -1.09
C ILE A 17 -11.62 -2.63 -1.06
N LEU A 18 -11.06 -1.79 -0.19
CA LEU A 18 -11.45 -0.38 -0.06
C LEU A 18 -11.35 0.37 -1.40
N MET A 19 -10.21 0.22 -2.10
CA MET A 19 -10.02 0.86 -3.41
C MET A 19 -11.00 0.33 -4.46
N THR A 20 -11.23 -0.98 -4.52
CA THR A 20 -12.17 -1.58 -5.49
C THR A 20 -13.62 -1.14 -5.24
N VAL A 21 -14.04 -1.09 -3.98
CA VAL A 21 -15.39 -0.66 -3.60
C VAL A 21 -15.56 0.83 -3.88
N CYS A 22 -14.59 1.68 -3.52
CA CYS A 22 -14.65 3.11 -3.86
C CYS A 22 -14.72 3.32 -5.38
N GLY A 23 -13.88 2.63 -6.15
CA GLY A 23 -13.92 2.72 -7.61
C GLY A 23 -15.29 2.30 -8.19
N ALA A 24 -15.88 1.22 -7.69
CA ALA A 24 -17.20 0.77 -8.11
C ALA A 24 -18.31 1.76 -7.73
N VAL A 25 -18.31 2.26 -6.49
CA VAL A 25 -19.28 3.25 -6.01
C VAL A 25 -19.20 4.54 -6.81
N THR A 26 -17.99 5.07 -7.02
CA THR A 26 -17.78 6.28 -7.83
C THR A 26 -18.19 6.05 -9.29
N SER A 27 -18.02 4.84 -9.84
CA SER A 27 -18.47 4.50 -11.21
C SER A 27 -19.98 4.42 -11.33
N ILE A 28 -20.68 3.91 -10.30
CA ILE A 28 -22.15 3.85 -10.27
C ILE A 28 -22.75 5.25 -10.09
N ILE A 29 -22.12 6.10 -9.28
CA ILE A 29 -22.61 7.46 -8.99
C ILE A 29 -22.30 8.43 -10.15
N ASN A 30 -21.14 8.34 -10.80
CA ASN A 30 -20.79 9.17 -11.97
C ASN A 30 -21.35 8.58 -13.28
N VAL A 31 -22.68 8.57 -13.40
CA VAL A 31 -23.39 8.26 -14.66
C VAL A 31 -22.99 9.21 -15.81
N GLU A 32 -22.38 10.37 -15.49
CA GLU A 32 -21.83 11.32 -16.46
C GLU A 32 -20.30 11.15 -16.65
N GLY A 33 -19.88 10.12 -17.38
CA GLY A 33 -18.73 10.12 -18.31
C GLY A 33 -17.35 10.70 -17.92
N ARG A 34 -17.09 11.10 -16.67
CA ARG A 34 -15.83 11.74 -16.26
C ARG A 34 -14.71 10.71 -16.20
N GLN A 35 -13.92 10.67 -17.26
CA GLN A 35 -12.72 9.80 -17.40
C GLN A 35 -11.70 9.95 -16.26
N GLU A 36 -11.77 11.06 -15.52
CA GLU A 36 -10.88 11.37 -14.39
C GLU A 36 -10.96 10.34 -13.25
N HIS A 37 -12.14 9.76 -12.99
CA HIS A 37 -12.29 8.76 -11.92
C HIS A 37 -11.61 7.43 -12.27
N ILE A 38 -11.67 7.04 -13.53
CA ILE A 38 -11.01 5.83 -14.05
C ILE A 38 -9.48 5.97 -13.91
N GLY A 39 -8.94 7.15 -14.24
CA GLY A 39 -7.51 7.44 -14.09
C GLY A 39 -7.05 7.36 -12.63
N LEU A 40 -7.83 7.89 -11.69
CA LEU A 40 -7.49 7.85 -10.27
C LEU A 40 -7.53 6.42 -9.70
N THR A 41 -8.48 5.58 -10.16
CA THR A 41 -8.56 4.16 -9.75
C THR A 41 -7.38 3.36 -10.28
N ILE A 42 -7.00 3.57 -11.55
CA ILE A 42 -5.82 2.93 -12.13
C ILE A 42 -4.55 3.37 -11.38
N PHE A 43 -4.41 4.66 -11.09
CA PHE A 43 -3.27 5.17 -10.32
C PHE A 43 -3.19 4.54 -8.91
N GLY A 44 -4.32 4.43 -8.21
CA GLY A 44 -4.39 3.76 -6.91
C GLY A 44 -3.97 2.29 -6.96
N LEU A 45 -4.42 1.55 -7.97
CA LEU A 45 -4.03 0.16 -8.19
C LEU A 45 -2.53 0.01 -8.49
N VAL A 46 -1.96 0.92 -9.29
CA VAL A 46 -0.52 0.94 -9.58
C VAL A 46 0.28 1.20 -8.30
N MET A 47 -0.13 2.19 -7.49
CA MET A 47 0.53 2.49 -6.22
C MET A 47 0.47 1.31 -5.26
N PHE A 48 -0.68 0.64 -5.16
CA PHE A 48 -0.83 -0.58 -4.38
C PHE A 48 0.15 -1.68 -4.84
N PHE A 49 0.26 -1.89 -6.14
CA PHE A 49 1.17 -2.90 -6.68
C PHE A 49 2.65 -2.57 -6.41
N VAL A 50 3.03 -1.29 -6.53
CA VAL A 50 4.38 -0.81 -6.20
C VAL A 50 4.68 -1.04 -4.73
N PHE A 51 3.82 -0.61 -3.80
CA PHE A 51 4.03 -0.81 -2.37
C PHE A 51 4.02 -2.29 -1.99
N PHE A 52 3.19 -3.11 -2.63
CA PHE A 52 3.18 -4.56 -2.45
C PHE A 52 4.51 -5.19 -2.85
N ILE A 53 5.08 -4.81 -4.00
CA ILE A 53 6.40 -5.27 -4.44
C ILE A 53 7.47 -4.80 -3.46
N CYS A 54 7.47 -3.52 -3.07
CA CYS A 54 8.42 -2.96 -2.10
C CYS A 54 8.35 -3.71 -0.76
N ALA A 55 7.15 -4.04 -0.27
CA ALA A 55 6.96 -4.81 0.96
C ALA A 55 7.39 -6.28 0.80
N LYS A 56 7.29 -6.85 -0.40
CA LYS A 56 7.70 -8.22 -0.72
C LYS A 56 9.22 -8.37 -0.82
N TYR A 57 9.89 -7.36 -1.35
CA TYR A 57 11.34 -7.27 -1.52
C TYR A 57 11.88 -6.13 -0.65
N PRO A 58 11.95 -6.30 0.69
CA PRO A 58 12.60 -5.31 1.53
C PRO A 58 14.02 -5.10 1.03
N ALA A 59 14.44 -3.84 0.85
CA ALA A 59 15.80 -3.51 0.45
C ALA A 59 16.75 -4.28 1.36
N ASN A 60 17.68 -5.04 0.77
CA ASN A 60 18.61 -5.88 1.51
C ASN A 60 19.20 -5.06 2.65
N VAL A 61 19.10 -5.56 3.88
CA VAL A 61 19.63 -4.96 5.12
C VAL A 61 21.10 -4.48 4.96
N TRP A 62 21.79 -5.04 3.97
CA TRP A 62 23.12 -4.62 3.52
C TRP A 62 23.25 -3.14 3.13
N GLN A 63 22.19 -2.45 2.72
CA GLN A 63 22.23 -1.02 2.37
C GLN A 63 21.90 -0.05 3.52
N MET A 64 21.56 -0.55 4.71
CA MET A 64 21.36 0.33 5.89
C MET A 64 22.70 0.88 6.38
N SER A 65 22.76 2.19 6.67
CA SER A 65 23.95 2.81 7.27
C SER A 65 24.20 2.23 8.68
N GLU A 66 25.45 2.28 9.16
CA GLU A 66 25.80 1.76 10.49
C GLU A 66 24.93 2.34 11.62
N LYS A 67 24.57 3.64 11.53
CA LYS A 67 23.67 4.29 12.48
C LYS A 67 22.26 3.71 12.48
N GLN A 68 21.78 3.22 11.35
CA GLN A 68 20.47 2.56 11.23
C GLN A 68 20.54 1.09 11.66
N ARG A 69 21.66 0.40 11.38
CA ARG A 69 21.89 -0.98 11.84
C ARG A 69 21.92 -1.08 13.37
N MET A 70 22.50 -0.10 14.06
CA MET A 70 22.54 -0.08 15.53
C MET A 70 21.15 0.05 16.20
N ARG A 71 20.10 0.44 15.45
CA ARG A 71 18.73 0.51 15.98
C ARG A 71 18.01 -0.84 16.02
N TYR A 72 18.54 -1.86 15.34
CA TYR A 72 17.89 -3.17 15.22
C TYR A 72 18.82 -4.26 15.76
N LYS A 73 18.30 -5.17 16.60
CA LYS A 73 19.12 -6.25 17.18
C LYS A 73 19.46 -7.32 16.15
N THR A 74 18.62 -7.47 15.12
CA THR A 74 18.84 -8.44 14.05
C THR A 74 18.40 -7.89 12.69
N PRO A 75 19.00 -8.38 11.58
CA PRO A 75 18.55 -8.04 10.23
C PRO A 75 17.09 -8.44 9.96
N LYS A 76 16.59 -9.48 10.63
CA LYS A 76 15.17 -9.89 10.53
C LYS A 76 14.22 -8.82 11.08
N GLU A 77 14.57 -8.21 12.21
CA GLU A 77 13.76 -7.16 12.84
C GLU A 77 13.70 -5.90 11.97
N ALA A 78 14.82 -5.54 11.35
CA ALA A 78 14.89 -4.43 10.40
C ALA A 78 13.99 -4.66 9.17
N GLU A 79 14.01 -5.88 8.59
CA GLU A 79 13.14 -6.24 7.47
C GLU A 79 11.65 -6.26 7.84
N ASP A 80 11.31 -6.80 9.01
CA ASP A 80 9.93 -6.87 9.47
C ASP A 80 9.37 -5.46 9.76
N ASN A 81 10.20 -4.56 10.31
CA ASN A 81 9.83 -3.17 10.50
C ASN A 81 9.66 -2.45 9.16
N TYR A 82 10.58 -2.62 8.22
CA TYR A 82 10.46 -2.06 6.87
C TYR A 82 9.16 -2.52 6.18
N ARG A 83 8.88 -3.82 6.24
CA ARG A 83 7.65 -4.38 5.67
C ARG A 83 6.41 -3.83 6.35
N ARG A 84 6.43 -3.65 7.66
CA ARG A 84 5.32 -3.02 8.40
C ARG A 84 5.10 -1.58 7.94
N VAL A 85 6.16 -0.77 7.84
CA VAL A 85 6.08 0.62 7.38
C VAL A 85 5.51 0.67 5.96
N MET A 86 5.99 -0.15 5.03
CA MET A 86 5.48 -0.18 3.66
C MET A 86 4.00 -0.56 3.58
N VAL A 87 3.55 -1.55 4.36
CA VAL A 87 2.13 -1.91 4.43
C VAL A 87 1.28 -0.78 5.04
N THR A 88 1.80 -0.07 6.04
CA THR A 88 1.08 1.09 6.60
C THR A 88 0.99 2.24 5.60
N MET A 89 2.05 2.50 4.83
CA MET A 89 2.04 3.51 3.77
C MET A 89 1.05 3.13 2.66
N ASP A 90 0.96 1.85 2.29
CA ASP A 90 -0.02 1.35 1.34
C ASP A 90 -1.46 1.63 1.78
N VAL A 91 -1.80 1.27 3.04
CA VAL A 91 -3.12 1.53 3.61
C VAL A 91 -3.41 3.03 3.65
N GLY A 92 -2.44 3.85 4.05
CA GLY A 92 -2.58 5.31 4.08
C GLY A 92 -2.85 5.91 2.69
N ALA A 93 -2.11 5.44 1.68
CA ALA A 93 -2.30 5.86 0.29
C ALA A 93 -3.68 5.42 -0.23
N ALA A 94 -4.12 4.20 0.05
CA ALA A 94 -5.44 3.70 -0.33
C ALA A 94 -6.55 4.56 0.28
N VAL A 95 -6.48 4.87 1.58
CA VAL A 95 -7.46 5.75 2.25
C VAL A 95 -7.45 7.14 1.63
N PHE A 96 -6.29 7.73 1.40
CA PHE A 96 -6.18 9.06 0.79
C PHE A 96 -6.80 9.10 -0.61
N ILE A 97 -6.48 8.12 -1.46
CA ILE A 97 -7.03 8.01 -2.81
C ILE A 97 -8.54 7.78 -2.76
N SER A 98 -9.04 6.92 -1.87
CA SER A 98 -10.48 6.71 -1.65
C SER A 98 -11.20 8.00 -1.25
N ILE A 99 -10.62 8.82 -0.36
CA ILE A 99 -11.20 10.12 0.01
C ILE A 99 -11.25 11.05 -1.21
N LEU A 100 -10.18 11.11 -2.01
CA LEU A 100 -10.14 11.91 -3.24
C LEU A 100 -11.19 11.46 -4.26
N MET A 101 -11.50 10.15 -4.34
CA MET A 101 -12.55 9.62 -5.21
C MET A 101 -13.96 9.97 -4.75
N LEU A 102 -14.17 10.20 -3.46
CA LEU A 102 -15.48 10.50 -2.87
C LEU A 102 -15.76 12.01 -2.78
N LEU A 103 -14.71 12.85 -2.67
CA LEU A 103 -14.83 14.30 -2.60
C LEU A 103 -14.98 14.99 -3.97
N ARG A 104 -14.71 14.26 -5.07
CA ARG A 104 -14.86 14.77 -6.45
C ARG A 104 -16.09 14.20 -7.13
#